data_AF-A0A534TYH7-F1
#
_entry.id   AF-A0A534TYH7-F1
#
_cell.length_a   1.000
_cell.length_b   1.000
_cell.length_c   1.000
_cell.angle_alpha   90.00
_cell.angle_beta   90.00
_cell.angle_gamma   90.00
#
_symmetry.space_group_name_H-M   'P 1'
#
loop_
_entity.id
_entity.type
_entity.pdbx_description
1 polymer ?
#
loop_
_entity_poly.entity_id
_entity_poly.type
_entity_poly.pdbx_seq_one_letter_code
_entity_poly.pdbx_strand_id
1 'polypeptide(L)'
;MPNEKTPAKMMLGFVVRQCAVALGHRPSPAELAEWANNQREGRRRYCLFGRAITVDEARVILRHPGRPVTVRSAGPYPLYSLA
;
A
#
# COMPACT_ATOMS: atom_id res chain seq x y z
N MET A 1 -3.93 25.50 7.94
CA MET A 1 -4.35 24.60 6.85
C MET A 1 -3.76 25.16 5.55
N PRO A 2 -3.08 24.40 4.68
CA PRO A 2 -3.27 22.99 4.41
C PRO A 2 -2.16 22.10 4.98
N ASN A 3 -2.56 20.98 5.57
CA ASN A 3 -1.69 19.85 5.82
C ASN A 3 -1.43 19.19 4.46
N GLU A 4 -0.43 19.70 3.74
CA GLU A 4 0.07 19.08 2.51
C GLU A 4 0.57 17.69 2.90
N LYS A 5 -0.28 16.68 2.71
CA LYS A 5 0.05 15.27 2.92
C LYS A 5 1.16 14.94 1.94
N THR A 6 2.42 15.18 2.35
CA THR A 6 3.59 14.82 1.57
C THR A 6 3.45 13.34 1.28
N PRO A 7 3.31 12.94 0.02
CA PRO A 7 2.97 11.57 -0.26
C PRO A 7 4.21 10.74 0.07
N ALA A 8 4.06 9.78 0.98
CA ALA A 8 5.17 8.95 1.42
C ALA A 8 5.68 8.15 0.22
N LYS A 9 6.97 8.30 -0.09
CA LYS A 9 7.65 7.43 -1.06
C LYS A 9 7.93 6.11 -0.37
N MET A 10 7.36 5.03 -0.89
CA MET A 10 7.55 3.67 -0.39
C MET A 10 8.07 2.79 -1.52
N MET A 11 8.94 1.83 -1.22
CA MET A 11 9.40 0.89 -2.24
C MET A 11 8.31 -0.12 -2.57
N LEU A 12 8.13 -0.46 -3.85
CA LEU A 12 7.16 -1.48 -4.24
C LEU A 12 7.41 -2.83 -3.59
N GLY A 13 8.67 -3.23 -3.45
CA GLY A 13 9.02 -4.45 -2.72
C GLY A 13 8.52 -4.45 -1.27
N PHE A 14 8.48 -3.29 -0.61
CA PHE A 14 7.93 -3.17 0.75
C PHE A 14 6.41 -3.35 0.75
N VAL A 15 5.72 -2.74 -0.22
CA VAL A 15 4.26 -2.89 -0.38
C VAL A 15 3.87 -4.35 -0.63
N VAL A 16 4.57 -5.02 -1.55
CA VAL A 16 4.36 -6.44 -1.87
C VAL A 16 4.61 -7.32 -0.63
N ARG A 17 5.63 -7.00 0.17
CA ARG A 17 5.94 -7.73 1.41
C ARG A 17 4.84 -7.55 2.46
N GLN A 18 4.32 -6.33 2.64
CA GLN A 18 3.21 -6.08 3.57
C GLN A 18 1.94 -6.83 3.15
N CYS A 19 1.63 -6.84 1.85
CA CYS A 19 0.52 -7.62 1.31
C CYS A 19 0.71 -9.12 1.56
N ALA A 20 1.92 -9.65 1.32
CA ALA A 20 2.22 -11.06 1.58
C ALA A 20 2.07 -11.44 3.06
N VAL A 21 2.48 -10.56 3.98
CA VAL A 21 2.30 -10.77 5.42
C VAL A 21 0.82 -10.75 5.80
N ALA A 22 0.03 -9.84 5.23
CA ALA A 22 -1.40 -9.74 5.51
C ALA A 22 -2.19 -10.95 4.99
N LEU A 23 -1.78 -11.53 3.85
CA LEU A 23 -2.42 -12.71 3.24
C LEU A 23 -1.85 -14.04 3.75
N GLY A 24 -0.65 -14.05 4.32
CA GLY A 24 0.04 -15.27 4.76
C GLY A 24 0.70 -16.07 3.63
N HIS A 25 0.68 -15.57 2.39
CA HIS A 25 1.32 -16.20 1.24
C HIS A 25 1.77 -15.14 0.22
N ARG A 26 2.45 -15.58 -0.85
CA ARG A 26 2.86 -14.68 -1.93
C ARG A 26 1.61 -14.17 -2.68
N PRO A 27 1.37 -12.85 -2.79
CA PRO A 27 0.17 -12.30 -3.40
C PRO A 27 0.18 -12.48 -4.92
N SER A 28 -0.98 -12.81 -5.48
CA SER A 28 -1.26 -12.65 -6.90
C SER A 28 -1.51 -11.17 -7.25
N PRO A 29 -1.45 -10.78 -8.54
CA PRO A 29 -1.77 -9.42 -8.96
C PRO A 29 -3.19 -8.97 -8.55
N ALA A 30 -4.17 -9.87 -8.57
CA ALA A 30 -5.55 -9.56 -8.20
C ALA A 30 -5.67 -9.27 -6.71
N GLU A 31 -5.04 -10.10 -5.87
CA GLU A 31 -5.04 -9.93 -4.42
C GLU A 31 -4.29 -8.69 -3.99
N LEU A 32 -3.17 -8.37 -4.67
CA LEU A 32 -2.44 -7.13 -4.40
C LEU A 32 -3.29 -5.89 -4.72
N ALA A 33 -4.02 -5.90 -5.84
CA ALA A 33 -4.93 -4.82 -6.20
C ALA A 33 -6.05 -4.68 -5.17
N GLU A 34 -6.71 -5.78 -4.80
CA GLU A 34 -7.79 -5.77 -3.81
C GLU A 34 -7.31 -5.27 -2.45
N TRP A 35 -6.19 -5.80 -1.96
CA TRP A 35 -5.57 -5.39 -0.72
C TRP A 35 -5.21 -3.90 -0.75
N ALA A 36 -4.52 -3.43 -1.80
CA ALA A 36 -4.11 -2.03 -1.91
C ALA A 36 -5.31 -1.08 -2.01
N ASN A 37 -6.42 -1.51 -2.62
CA ASN A 37 -7.62 -0.69 -2.77
C ASN A 37 -8.48 -0.61 -1.50
N ASN A 38 -8.33 -1.56 -0.58
CA ASN A 38 -9.19 -1.72 0.61
C ASN A 38 -8.43 -1.56 1.95
N GLN A 39 -7.43 -0.67 2.01
CA GLN A 39 -6.75 -0.35 3.27
C GLN A 39 -7.72 0.26 4.27
N ARG A 40 -7.55 -0.05 5.56
CA ARG A 40 -8.42 0.44 6.64
C ARG A 40 -7.61 1.29 7.62
N GLU A 41 -8.07 2.51 7.85
CA GLU A 41 -7.60 3.38 8.93
C GLU A 41 -8.80 3.69 9.83
N GLY A 42 -8.85 3.05 11.00
CA GLY A 42 -10.02 3.09 11.88
C GLY A 42 -11.30 2.63 11.15
N ARG A 43 -12.26 3.54 10.99
CA ARG A 43 -13.54 3.27 10.30
C ARG A 43 -13.52 3.55 8.79
N ARG A 44 -12.45 4.15 8.25
CA ARG A 44 -12.41 4.56 6.84
C ARG A 44 -11.62 3.56 6.00
N ARG A 45 -12.18 3.23 4.83
CA ARG A 45 -11.46 2.53 3.76
C ARG A 45 -10.82 3.54 2.82
N TYR A 46 -9.59 3.27 2.39
CA TYR A 46 -8.88 4.09 1.43
C TYR A 46 -8.00 3.24 0.52
N CYS A 47 -7.65 3.78 -0.65
CA CYS A 47 -6.70 3.15 -1.54
C CYS A 47 -5.27 3.58 -1.16
N LEU A 48 -4.37 2.61 -1.02
CA LEU A 48 -2.96 2.82 -0.64
C LEU A 48 -2.24 3.78 -1.59
N PHE A 49 -2.53 3.69 -2.88
CA PHE A 49 -1.94 4.55 -3.93
C PHE A 49 -2.70 5.87 -4.12
N GLY A 50 -3.67 6.18 -3.26
CA GLY A 50 -4.53 7.35 -3.40
C GLY A 50 -5.58 7.25 -4.52
N ARG A 51 -5.53 6.20 -5.33
CA ARG A 51 -6.53 5.80 -6.31
C ARG A 51 -6.64 4.27 -6.34
N ALA A 52 -7.76 3.78 -6.87
CA ALA A 52 -7.86 2.36 -7.17
C ALA A 52 -6.83 1.98 -8.23
N ILE A 53 -6.11 0.89 -7.98
CA ILE A 53 -5.22 0.27 -8.96
C ILE A 53 -5.89 -0.94 -9.59
N THR A 54 -5.57 -1.17 -10.86
CA THR A 54 -6.03 -2.32 -11.63
C THR A 54 -5.13 -3.54 -11.41
N VAL A 55 -5.61 -4.72 -11.81
CA VAL A 55 -4.84 -5.97 -11.78
C VAL A 55 -3.59 -5.88 -12.67
N ASP A 56 -3.66 -5.15 -13.79
CA ASP A 56 -2.52 -4.96 -14.69
C ASP A 56 -1.44 -4.07 -14.05
N GLU A 57 -1.84 -2.99 -13.37
CA GLU A 57 -0.93 -2.16 -12.58
C GLU A 57 -0.29 -2.95 -11.43
N ALA A 58 -1.06 -3.79 -10.75
CA ALA A 58 -0.54 -4.68 -9.72
C ALA A 58 0.45 -5.71 -10.26
N ARG A 59 0.25 -6.19 -11.50
CA ARG A 59 1.19 -7.09 -12.18
C ARG A 59 2.52 -6.39 -12.48
N VAL A 60 2.48 -5.12 -12.93
CA VAL A 60 3.69 -4.30 -13.11
C VAL A 60 4.40 -4.12 -11.77
N ILE A 61 3.65 -3.87 -10.69
CA ILE A 61 4.20 -3.73 -9.35
C ILE A 61 4.98 -4.98 -8.92
N LEU A 62 4.40 -6.16 -9.11
CA LEU A 62 5.02 -7.44 -8.74
C LEU A 62 6.28 -7.75 -9.57
N ARG A 63 6.38 -7.23 -10.79
CA ARG A 63 7.55 -7.41 -11.67
C ARG A 63 8.69 -6.43 -11.39
N HIS A 64 8.42 -5.32 -10.71
CA HIS A 64 9.41 -4.25 -10.47
C HIS A 64 9.55 -3.89 -8.98
N PRO A 65 10.04 -4.82 -8.13
CA PRO A 65 10.15 -4.59 -6.69
C PRO A 65 11.10 -3.45 -6.30
N GLY A 66 12.08 -3.12 -7.16
CA GLY A 66 13.06 -2.06 -6.93
C GLY A 66 12.57 -0.64 -7.24
N ARG A 67 11.37 -0.46 -7.80
CA ARG A 67 10.89 0.87 -8.21
C ARG A 67 10.22 1.58 -7.02
N PRO A 68 10.60 2.83 -6.71
CA PRO A 68 9.92 3.63 -5.69
C PRO A 68 8.55 4.07 -6.21
N VAL A 69 7.56 4.08 -5.31
CA VAL A 69 6.20 4.55 -5.60
C VAL A 69 5.69 5.49 -4.53
N THR A 70 4.76 6.32 -4.96
CA THR A 70 4.11 7.30 -4.12
C THR A 70 2.85 6.68 -3.54
N VAL A 71 2.83 6.46 -2.22
CA VAL A 71 1.63 6.01 -1.50
C VAL A 71 1.00 7.19 -0.77
N ARG A 72 -0.34 7.19 -0.64
CA ARG A 72 -1.00 8.16 0.23
C ARG A 72 -0.76 7.73 1.67
N SER A 73 0.18 8.41 2.34
CA SER A 73 0.30 8.36 3.79
C SER A 73 -0.93 9.06 4.37
N ALA A 74 -1.78 8.31 5.05
CA ALA A 74 -2.70 8.88 6.01
C ALA A 74 -1.91 9.11 7.30
N GLY A 75 -1.27 10.28 7.39
CA GLY A 75 -0.68 10.78 8.63
C GLY A 75 0.77 10.37 8.95
N PRO A 76 1.39 11.08 9.91
CA PRO A 76 2.76 10.87 10.35
C PRO A 76 2.79 9.73 11.39
N TYR A 77 3.38 8.60 11.03
CA TYR A 77 3.65 7.47 11.94
C TYR A 77 4.43 7.93 13.20
N PRO A 78 4.35 7.24 14.37
CA PRO A 78 5.00 5.92 14.42
C PRO A 78 4.54 4.85 15.44
N LEU A 79 5.01 3.63 15.12
CA LEU A 79 5.37 2.48 15.98
C LEU A 79 4.27 1.56 16.51
N TYR A 80 4.56 0.26 16.33
CA TYR A 80 4.32 -0.81 17.28
C TYR A 80 3.61 -0.37 18.57
N SER A 81 2.32 -0.67 18.70
CA SER A 81 1.77 -0.92 20.03
C SER A 81 2.17 -2.33 20.44
N LEU A 82 3.36 -2.43 21.04
CA LEU A 82 3.59 -3.43 22.08
C LEU A 82 2.69 -3.03 23.24
N ALA A 83 1.61 -3.77 23.43
CA ALA A 83 0.91 -3.92 24.70
C ALA A 83 0.93 -5.41 25.05
#